data_AF-A0A8D3DN10-F1
#
_entry.id   AF-A0A8D3DN10-F1
#
_cell.length_a   1.000
_cell.length_b   1.000
_cell.length_c   1.000
_cell.angle_alpha   90.00
_cell.angle_beta   90.00
_cell.angle_gamma   90.00
#
_symmetry.space_group_name_H-M   'P 1'
#
loop_
_entity.id
_entity.type
_entity.pdbx_description
1 polymer ?
#
loop_
_entity_poly.entity_id
_entity_poly.type
_entity_poly.pdbx_seq_one_letter_code
_entity_poly.pdbx_strand_id
1 'polypeptide(L)'
;HEKKKKKKKNLETGSEDDELHAVLAELAGDESADRLRREYEKLADALRKSRDNERRLMSKCRELNAEVVSSSTRVAAALKLSQDDEATIASLKRELDKAWKMVDAAHEKEKRDKEAIKNLKEEVANLTNVTEQQTGSSVEQEHRDLLRTNEELTTERDRLLTTAEGLREQLSEATVARQEAEARRQSADESISQLQQELQVQQNEISREMRLKEKLDKEVKQLHVDMEAKVMDVKALNAQGQKSKEEQLRLEQQLKELKVVNERVAKELEQLQGKNTRLQQETEQLSSVREHLALENQQSANQLKQTKMREAIQKRFHQIEDQKADVDVQRETLKAQIAGLEKDLESSQKQVEADKKAIDELVRERGILNKNMIKTAQSTEKQQNLVKLLEQDKKTLEHEISGYRQEAQKQRKIIQQLEKERDRYINETSSLMQKVQQRMTEVEVREMEIFDWKKKVTEAECKLKQQENLLESVVAERNLYSKNLIEAQEEIAETKRRMKTVNNQVTRLRDEITGKELALEKEKLYVELKHILARQPGPEAAEQLQQCQWTVRERTKKLKVLVAELRMLDSKMNEYKSENQRLANELANIKKKYLSQKKLHR
;
A
#
# COMPACT_ATOMS: atom_id res chain seq x y z
N HIS A 1 25.64 -36.61 -23.32
CA HIS A 1 26.61 -37.63 -22.85
C HIS A 1 26.12 -38.42 -21.62
N GLU A 2 25.51 -37.78 -20.62
CA GLU A 2 24.99 -38.44 -19.40
C GLU A 2 23.88 -39.48 -19.62
N LYS A 3 22.92 -39.23 -20.51
CA LYS A 3 21.86 -40.21 -20.84
C LYS A 3 22.42 -41.51 -21.42
N LYS A 4 23.49 -41.46 -22.23
CA LYS A 4 24.17 -42.66 -22.78
C LYS A 4 24.95 -43.42 -21.68
N LYS A 5 25.59 -42.73 -20.74
CA LYS A 5 26.25 -43.35 -19.56
C LYS A 5 25.24 -44.02 -18.62
N LYS A 6 24.10 -43.38 -18.35
CA LYS A 6 23.00 -43.96 -17.55
C LYS A 6 22.43 -45.23 -18.19
N LYS A 7 22.25 -45.23 -19.52
CA LYS A 7 21.72 -46.40 -20.25
C LYS A 7 22.71 -47.57 -20.24
N LYS A 8 24.02 -47.31 -20.34
CA LYS A 8 25.07 -48.35 -20.29
C LYS A 8 25.21 -48.97 -18.90
N LYS A 9 25.21 -48.16 -17.84
CA LYS A 9 25.31 -48.62 -16.43
C LYS A 9 24.07 -49.41 -15.95
N ASN A 10 22.88 -49.07 -16.46
CA ASN A 10 21.65 -49.82 -16.20
C ASN A 10 21.59 -51.16 -16.96
N LEU A 11 22.30 -51.27 -18.09
CA LEU A 11 22.38 -52.53 -18.87
C LEU A 11 23.37 -53.51 -18.23
N GLU A 12 24.51 -53.01 -17.74
CA GLU A 12 25.52 -53.80 -17.01
C GLU A 12 24.97 -54.36 -15.68
N THR A 13 24.17 -53.58 -14.94
CA THR A 13 23.58 -54.03 -13.67
C THR A 13 22.46 -55.06 -13.83
N GLY A 14 21.73 -55.06 -14.95
CA GLY A 14 20.77 -56.11 -15.27
C GLY A 14 21.45 -57.44 -15.63
N SER A 15 22.54 -57.36 -16.40
CA SER A 15 23.34 -58.53 -16.82
C SER A 15 23.91 -59.33 -15.64
N GLU A 16 24.38 -58.64 -14.59
CA GLU A 16 25.00 -59.29 -13.43
C GLU A 16 23.97 -59.94 -12.48
N ASP A 17 22.77 -59.37 -12.35
CA ASP A 17 21.67 -59.97 -11.57
C ASP A 17 21.11 -61.22 -12.28
N ASP A 18 21.09 -61.22 -13.62
CA ASP A 18 20.71 -62.38 -14.44
C ASP A 18 21.75 -63.51 -14.32
N GLU A 19 23.05 -63.20 -14.27
CA GLU A 19 24.12 -64.17 -14.01
C GLU A 19 24.04 -64.78 -12.59
N LEU A 20 23.73 -63.97 -11.57
CA LEU A 20 23.51 -64.43 -10.20
C LEU A 20 22.32 -65.40 -10.08
N HIS A 21 21.25 -65.14 -10.84
CA HIS A 21 20.10 -66.04 -10.90
C HIS A 21 20.39 -67.33 -11.69
N ALA A 22 21.21 -67.27 -12.74
CA ALA A 22 21.64 -68.45 -13.48
C ALA A 22 22.49 -69.41 -12.60
N VAL A 23 23.44 -68.88 -11.83
CA VAL A 23 24.27 -69.67 -10.91
C VAL A 23 23.44 -70.31 -9.80
N LEU A 24 22.44 -69.61 -9.26
CA LEU A 24 21.51 -70.17 -8.27
C LEU A 24 20.62 -71.29 -8.86
N ALA A 25 20.27 -71.20 -10.14
CA ALA A 25 19.50 -72.23 -10.85
C ALA A 25 20.33 -73.49 -11.13
N GLU A 26 21.61 -73.35 -11.49
CA GLU A 26 22.54 -74.49 -11.65
C GLU A 26 22.80 -75.21 -10.32
N LEU A 27 22.96 -74.46 -9.22
CA LEU A 27 23.15 -75.01 -7.87
C LEU A 27 21.88 -75.66 -7.27
N ALA A 28 20.72 -75.52 -7.91
CA ALA A 28 19.47 -76.14 -7.46
C ALA A 28 19.33 -77.62 -7.85
N GLY A 29 20.13 -78.10 -8.80
CA GLY A 29 20.08 -79.49 -9.30
C GLY A 29 20.89 -80.52 -8.51
N ASP A 30 21.76 -80.09 -7.58
CA ASP A 30 22.69 -80.96 -6.85
C ASP A 30 22.46 -80.85 -5.33
N GLU A 31 21.93 -81.91 -4.70
CA GLU A 31 21.64 -81.97 -3.26
C GLU A 31 22.88 -81.78 -2.38
N SER A 32 24.08 -82.10 -2.90
CA SER A 32 25.34 -81.91 -2.16
C SER A 32 25.76 -80.44 -2.07
N ALA A 33 25.28 -79.59 -2.96
CA ALA A 33 25.60 -78.17 -3.06
C ALA A 33 24.59 -77.26 -2.32
N ASP A 34 23.56 -77.84 -1.70
CA ASP A 34 22.41 -77.12 -1.16
C ASP A 34 22.78 -76.13 -0.02
N ARG A 35 23.82 -76.47 0.76
CA ARG A 35 24.39 -75.55 1.77
C ARG A 35 25.10 -74.36 1.14
N LEU A 36 25.79 -74.59 0.02
CA LEU A 36 26.51 -73.56 -0.74
C LEU A 36 25.53 -72.64 -1.45
N ARG A 37 24.43 -73.18 -2.01
CA ARG A 37 23.31 -72.44 -2.59
C ARG A 37 22.72 -71.43 -1.59
N ARG A 38 22.40 -71.87 -0.36
CA ARG A 38 21.82 -70.99 0.68
C ARG A 38 22.75 -69.86 1.10
N GLU A 39 24.05 -70.10 1.19
CA GLU A 39 25.03 -69.04 1.49
C GLU A 39 25.21 -68.08 0.30
N TYR A 40 25.16 -68.60 -0.93
CA TYR A 40 25.20 -67.80 -2.15
C TYR A 40 23.94 -66.92 -2.30
N GLU A 41 22.76 -67.45 -1.97
CA GLU A 41 21.48 -66.71 -1.91
C GLU A 41 21.53 -65.54 -0.92
N LYS A 42 22.06 -65.78 0.29
CA LYS A 42 22.26 -64.71 1.29
C LYS A 42 23.21 -63.62 0.78
N LEU A 43 24.28 -64.01 0.07
CA LEU A 43 25.24 -63.08 -0.50
C LEU A 43 24.63 -62.26 -1.63
N ALA A 44 23.85 -62.89 -2.52
CA ALA A 44 23.11 -62.25 -3.59
C ALA A 44 22.09 -61.24 -3.03
N ASP A 45 21.35 -61.61 -1.98
CA ASP A 45 20.41 -60.72 -1.28
C ASP A 45 21.10 -59.53 -0.64
N ALA A 46 22.25 -59.74 -0.01
CA ALA A 46 23.05 -58.68 0.59
C ALA A 46 23.60 -57.71 -0.48
N LEU A 47 24.09 -58.24 -1.59
CA LEU A 47 24.59 -57.45 -2.72
C LEU A 47 23.47 -56.61 -3.35
N ARG A 48 22.29 -57.20 -3.56
CA ARG A 48 21.10 -56.50 -4.08
C ARG A 48 20.65 -55.36 -3.15
N LYS A 49 20.56 -55.63 -1.84
CA LYS A 49 20.26 -54.60 -0.83
C LYS A 49 21.30 -53.47 -0.82
N SER A 50 22.59 -53.81 -0.98
CA SER A 50 23.68 -52.82 -1.07
C SER A 50 23.52 -51.93 -2.30
N ARG A 51 23.25 -52.52 -3.48
CA ARG A 51 23.02 -51.79 -4.73
C ARG A 51 21.77 -50.90 -4.68
N ASP A 52 20.70 -51.36 -4.04
CA ASP A 52 19.49 -50.55 -3.83
C ASP A 52 19.77 -49.35 -2.93
N ASN A 53 20.55 -49.56 -1.87
CA ASN A 53 21.00 -48.47 -1.00
C ASN A 53 21.92 -47.49 -1.74
N GLU A 54 22.86 -47.98 -2.56
CA GLU A 54 23.72 -47.12 -3.40
C GLU A 54 22.87 -46.30 -4.38
N ARG A 55 21.87 -46.90 -5.03
CA ARG A 55 20.94 -46.18 -5.92
C ARG A 55 20.18 -45.08 -5.20
N ARG A 56 19.66 -45.35 -4.00
CA ARG A 56 18.97 -44.35 -3.16
C ARG A 56 19.90 -43.22 -2.75
N LEU A 57 21.11 -43.53 -2.28
CA LEU A 57 22.15 -42.54 -1.96
C LEU A 57 22.49 -41.66 -3.16
N MET A 58 22.68 -42.26 -4.33
CA MET A 58 22.97 -41.53 -5.57
C MET A 58 21.79 -40.66 -6.02
N SER A 59 20.54 -41.06 -5.77
CA SER A 59 19.38 -40.19 -6.00
C SER A 59 19.40 -39.00 -5.04
N LYS A 60 19.64 -39.26 -3.75
CA LYS A 60 19.69 -38.22 -2.73
C LYS A 60 20.81 -37.22 -2.97
N CYS A 61 21.99 -37.66 -3.38
CA CYS A 61 23.09 -36.77 -3.76
C CYS A 61 22.73 -35.89 -4.96
N ARG A 62 21.98 -36.39 -5.94
CA ARG A 62 21.51 -35.59 -7.08
C ARG A 62 20.47 -34.55 -6.67
N GLU A 63 19.53 -34.94 -5.81
CA GLU A 63 18.53 -34.02 -5.24
C GLU A 63 19.20 -32.90 -4.46
N LEU A 64 20.07 -33.24 -3.51
CA LEU A 64 20.80 -32.26 -2.71
C LEU A 64 21.66 -31.34 -3.59
N ASN A 65 22.31 -31.87 -4.62
CA ASN A 65 23.09 -31.04 -5.54
C ASN A 65 22.20 -30.09 -6.35
N ALA A 66 21.00 -30.52 -6.77
CA ALA A 66 20.03 -29.65 -7.43
C ALA A 66 19.51 -28.55 -6.49
N GLU A 67 19.24 -28.89 -5.22
CA GLU A 67 18.85 -27.92 -4.19
C GLU A 67 19.96 -26.91 -3.90
N VAL A 68 21.22 -27.35 -3.83
CA VAL A 68 22.39 -26.47 -3.64
C VAL A 68 22.53 -25.50 -4.80
N VAL A 69 22.42 -25.98 -6.04
CA VAL A 69 22.47 -25.11 -7.24
C VAL A 69 21.31 -24.12 -7.26
N SER A 70 20.09 -24.57 -6.93
CA SER A 70 18.91 -23.69 -6.82
C SER A 70 19.02 -22.66 -5.69
N SER A 71 19.62 -23.04 -4.56
CA SER A 71 19.88 -22.12 -3.45
C SER A 71 20.93 -21.08 -3.86
N SER A 72 22.01 -21.51 -4.53
CA SER A 72 23.05 -20.63 -5.03
C SER A 72 22.52 -19.58 -6.02
N THR A 73 21.63 -19.97 -6.94
CA THR A 73 21.00 -19.00 -7.87
C THR A 73 20.06 -18.03 -7.16
N ARG A 74 19.30 -18.48 -6.16
CA ARG A 74 18.47 -17.58 -5.33
C ARG A 74 19.31 -16.57 -4.55
N VAL A 75 20.42 -17.01 -3.95
CA VAL A 75 21.36 -16.13 -3.24
C VAL A 75 21.98 -15.11 -4.18
N ALA A 76 22.40 -15.52 -5.38
CA ALA A 76 22.93 -14.60 -6.38
C ALA A 76 21.91 -13.54 -6.83
N ALA A 77 20.64 -13.94 -7.00
CA ALA A 77 19.55 -13.01 -7.32
C ALA A 77 19.28 -12.00 -6.19
N ALA A 78 19.25 -12.47 -4.94
CA ALA A 78 19.05 -11.62 -3.77
C ALA A 78 20.21 -10.61 -3.58
N LEU A 79 21.46 -11.04 -3.81
CA LEU A 79 22.62 -10.15 -3.80
C LEU A 79 22.51 -9.05 -4.86
N LYS A 80 22.06 -9.39 -6.07
CA LYS A 80 21.88 -8.42 -7.15
C LYS A 80 20.78 -7.40 -6.80
N LEU A 81 19.64 -7.84 -6.30
CA LEU A 81 18.58 -6.95 -5.83
C LEU A 81 19.08 -6.00 -4.74
N SER A 82 19.85 -6.51 -3.77
CA SER A 82 20.43 -5.67 -2.72
C SER A 82 21.39 -4.61 -3.26
N GLN A 83 22.14 -4.91 -4.32
CA GLN A 83 23.03 -3.93 -4.97
C GLN A 83 22.23 -2.87 -5.74
N ASP A 84 21.16 -3.26 -6.43
CA ASP A 84 20.28 -2.35 -7.16
C ASP A 84 19.52 -1.42 -6.18
N ASP A 85 19.09 -1.95 -5.03
CA ASP A 85 18.47 -1.17 -3.94
C ASP A 85 19.45 -0.15 -3.35
N GLU A 86 20.70 -0.55 -3.10
CA GLU A 86 21.73 0.35 -2.58
C GLU A 86 22.03 1.51 -3.56
N ALA A 87 22.06 1.22 -4.86
CA ALA A 87 22.20 2.24 -5.91
C ALA A 87 20.99 3.21 -5.93
N THR A 88 19.78 2.67 -5.79
CA THR A 88 18.54 3.46 -5.76
C THR A 88 18.48 4.36 -4.53
N ILE A 89 18.81 3.84 -3.35
CA ILE A 89 18.92 4.61 -2.10
C ILE A 89 19.95 5.73 -2.25
N ALA A 90 21.10 5.46 -2.87
CA ALA A 90 22.12 6.48 -3.12
C ALA A 90 21.63 7.59 -4.07
N SER A 91 20.79 7.26 -5.06
CA SER A 91 20.16 8.26 -5.94
C SER A 91 19.17 9.13 -5.17
N LEU A 92 18.25 8.51 -4.43
CA LEU A 92 17.23 9.21 -3.65
C LEU A 92 17.84 10.13 -2.59
N LYS A 93 18.93 9.72 -1.93
CA LYS A 93 19.68 10.58 -1.00
C LYS A 93 20.22 11.84 -1.68
N ARG A 94 20.74 11.73 -2.91
CA ARG A 94 21.21 12.91 -3.66
C ARG A 94 20.07 13.84 -4.06
N GLU A 95 18.90 13.30 -4.40
CA GLU A 95 17.72 14.11 -4.70
C GLU A 95 17.19 14.82 -3.47
N LEU A 96 17.18 14.14 -2.31
CA LEU A 96 16.82 14.74 -1.03
C LEU A 96 17.74 15.92 -0.68
N ASP A 97 19.07 15.75 -0.83
CA ASP A 97 20.04 16.83 -0.59
C ASP A 97 19.82 18.03 -1.53
N LYS A 98 19.45 17.78 -2.79
CA LYS A 98 19.09 18.85 -3.73
C LYS A 98 17.82 19.56 -3.31
N ALA A 99 16.79 18.82 -2.90
CA ALA A 99 15.54 19.39 -2.42
C ALA A 99 15.75 20.26 -1.17
N TRP A 100 16.56 19.79 -0.23
CA TRP A 100 16.96 20.56 0.94
C TRP A 100 17.64 21.88 0.57
N LYS A 101 18.62 21.86 -0.34
CA LYS A 101 19.28 23.10 -0.81
C LYS A 101 18.31 24.06 -1.51
N MET A 102 17.31 23.56 -2.22
CA MET A 102 16.28 24.40 -2.84
C MET A 102 15.39 25.07 -1.78
N VAL A 103 15.06 24.37 -0.70
CA VAL A 103 14.29 24.93 0.43
C VAL A 103 15.09 26.03 1.13
N ASP A 104 16.38 25.79 1.42
CA ASP A 104 17.25 26.81 2.02
C ASP A 104 17.35 28.05 1.14
N ALA A 105 17.51 27.87 -0.18
CA ALA A 105 17.55 28.97 -1.14
C ALA A 105 16.22 29.75 -1.20
N ALA A 106 15.09 29.07 -1.10
CA ALA A 106 13.77 29.70 -1.06
C ALA A 106 13.56 30.51 0.23
N HIS A 107 13.98 29.99 1.38
CA HIS A 107 13.93 30.72 2.65
C HIS A 107 14.81 31.97 2.65
N GLU A 108 16.03 31.88 2.10
CA GLU A 108 16.90 33.05 1.94
C GLU A 108 16.30 34.10 0.99
N LYS A 109 15.60 33.67 -0.06
CA LYS A 109 14.87 34.60 -0.94
C LYS A 109 13.70 35.27 -0.22
N GLU A 110 12.88 34.50 0.48
CA GLU A 110 11.75 35.01 1.27
C GLU A 110 12.21 36.06 2.30
N LYS A 111 13.35 35.83 2.95
CA LYS A 111 13.92 36.78 3.90
C LYS A 111 14.28 38.12 3.25
N ARG A 112 14.90 38.10 2.06
CA ARG A 112 15.21 39.33 1.30
C ARG A 112 13.94 40.06 0.87
N ASP A 113 12.93 39.33 0.40
CA ASP A 113 11.66 39.92 -0.03
C ASP A 113 10.93 40.59 1.15
N LYS A 114 10.97 40.00 2.35
CA LYS A 114 10.43 40.62 3.57
C LYS A 114 11.14 41.93 3.94
N GLU A 115 12.46 41.98 3.82
CA GLU A 115 13.24 43.21 4.06
C GLU A 115 12.91 44.30 3.03
N ALA A 116 12.75 43.93 1.76
CA ALA A 116 12.34 44.87 0.70
C ALA A 116 10.94 45.47 0.94
N ILE A 117 9.96 44.63 1.33
CA ILE A 117 8.60 45.08 1.66
C ILE A 117 8.62 46.07 2.83
N LYS A 118 9.47 45.83 3.84
CA LYS A 118 9.60 46.74 4.99
C LYS A 118 10.09 48.12 4.55
N ASN A 119 11.13 48.17 3.71
CA ASN A 119 11.69 49.44 3.22
C ASN A 119 10.66 50.22 2.38
N LEU A 120 9.93 49.54 1.49
CA LEU A 120 8.88 50.17 0.68
C LEU A 120 7.74 50.74 1.54
N LYS A 121 7.38 50.07 2.64
CA LYS A 121 6.38 50.59 3.60
C LYS A 121 6.84 51.86 4.31
N GLU A 122 8.13 51.96 4.64
CA GLU A 122 8.71 53.17 5.24
C GLU A 122 8.76 54.33 4.23
N GLU A 123 9.10 54.05 2.98
CA GLU A 123 9.05 55.05 1.89
C GLU A 123 7.63 55.57 1.63
N VAL A 124 6.63 54.68 1.59
CA VAL A 124 5.22 55.07 1.44
C VAL A 124 4.76 55.95 2.60
N ALA A 125 5.14 55.63 3.84
CA ALA A 125 4.82 56.46 5.00
C ALA A 125 5.45 57.85 4.92
N ASN A 126 6.70 57.94 4.44
CA ASN A 126 7.40 59.21 4.26
C ASN A 126 6.78 60.07 3.14
N LEU A 127 6.38 59.47 2.02
CA LEU A 127 5.70 60.17 0.92
C LEU A 127 4.29 60.64 1.32
N THR A 128 3.58 59.85 2.14
CA THR A 128 2.26 60.22 2.68
C THR A 128 2.35 61.49 3.54
N ASN A 129 3.40 61.62 4.36
CA ASN A 129 3.63 62.82 5.18
C ASN A 129 3.97 64.08 4.37
N VAL A 130 4.60 63.96 3.20
CA VAL A 130 4.94 65.10 2.32
C VAL A 130 3.72 65.59 1.54
N THR A 131 2.77 64.69 1.27
CA THR A 131 1.55 64.98 0.49
C THR A 131 0.51 65.75 1.32
N GLU A 132 0.57 65.67 2.66
CA GLU A 132 -0.35 66.37 3.58
C GLU A 132 -0.06 67.89 3.72
N GLN A 133 1.06 68.42 3.20
CA GLN A 133 1.47 69.83 3.40
C GLN A 133 1.14 70.79 2.25
N GLN A 134 0.53 70.34 1.15
CA GLN A 134 0.26 71.24 0.02
C GLN A 134 -1.11 70.99 -0.58
N THR A 135 -2.07 71.86 -0.30
CA THR A 135 -3.12 72.23 -1.27
C THR A 135 -3.90 73.45 -0.79
N GLY A 136 -3.98 74.48 -1.65
CA GLY A 136 -4.84 75.64 -1.43
C GLY A 136 -5.12 76.43 -2.71
N SER A 137 -6.42 76.56 -3.04
CA SER A 137 -7.11 77.57 -3.88
C SER A 137 -6.93 77.49 -5.42
N SER A 138 -7.86 77.85 -6.34
CA SER A 138 -9.09 78.69 -6.33
C SER A 138 -9.98 78.49 -7.61
N VAL A 139 -11.19 79.05 -7.63
CA VAL A 139 -12.44 78.69 -8.37
C VAL A 139 -12.53 78.88 -9.91
N GLU A 140 -11.70 79.66 -10.61
CA GLU A 140 -11.66 79.63 -12.10
C GLU A 140 -10.66 78.61 -12.66
N GLN A 141 -9.86 78.08 -11.76
CA GLN A 141 -9.20 76.81 -11.94
C GLN A 141 -10.23 75.68 -11.77
N GLU A 142 -11.27 75.79 -10.92
CA GLU A 142 -12.26 74.69 -10.69
C GLU A 142 -12.97 74.14 -11.92
N HIS A 143 -13.20 74.86 -13.03
CA HIS A 143 -13.78 74.21 -14.22
C HIS A 143 -12.74 73.46 -15.06
N ARG A 144 -11.51 73.97 -15.15
CA ARG A 144 -10.37 73.28 -15.77
C ARG A 144 -9.79 72.20 -14.87
N ASP A 145 -9.87 72.39 -13.56
CA ASP A 145 -9.58 71.44 -12.52
C ASP A 145 -10.72 70.46 -12.38
N LEU A 146 -12.00 70.77 -12.63
CA LEU A 146 -13.06 69.77 -12.69
C LEU A 146 -12.87 68.87 -13.91
N LEU A 147 -12.44 69.42 -15.04
CA LEU A 147 -12.06 68.60 -16.21
C LEU A 147 -10.77 67.81 -15.94
N ARG A 148 -9.74 68.44 -15.38
CA ARG A 148 -8.47 67.78 -15.03
C ARG A 148 -8.65 66.76 -13.91
N THR A 149 -9.45 67.04 -12.89
CA THR A 149 -9.83 66.11 -11.82
C THR A 149 -10.74 65.02 -12.34
N ASN A 150 -11.60 65.26 -13.34
CA ASN A 150 -12.39 64.19 -13.96
C ASN A 150 -11.49 63.30 -14.83
N GLU A 151 -10.52 63.87 -15.57
CA GLU A 151 -9.48 63.11 -16.26
C GLU A 151 -8.58 62.36 -15.27
N GLU A 152 -8.14 62.98 -14.17
CA GLU A 152 -7.36 62.37 -13.10
C GLU A 152 -8.15 61.30 -12.34
N LEU A 153 -9.45 61.50 -12.11
CA LEU A 153 -10.33 60.50 -11.50
C LEU A 153 -10.63 59.37 -12.48
N THR A 154 -10.66 59.64 -13.79
CA THR A 154 -10.82 58.61 -14.82
C THR A 154 -9.54 57.79 -14.96
N THR A 155 -8.37 58.42 -14.99
CA THR A 155 -7.08 57.71 -15.00
C THR A 155 -6.84 56.98 -13.69
N GLU A 156 -7.24 57.54 -12.55
CA GLU A 156 -7.14 56.87 -11.26
C GLU A 156 -8.16 55.73 -11.16
N ARG A 157 -9.39 55.89 -11.67
CA ARG A 157 -10.36 54.78 -11.80
C ARG A 157 -9.79 53.67 -12.68
N ASP A 158 -9.20 53.99 -13.82
CA ASP A 158 -8.64 53.00 -14.74
C ASP A 158 -7.43 52.31 -14.12
N ARG A 159 -6.57 53.06 -13.42
CA ARG A 159 -5.45 52.51 -12.61
C ARG A 159 -5.96 51.62 -11.48
N LEU A 160 -7.03 52.02 -10.79
CA LEU A 160 -7.67 51.23 -9.75
C LEU A 160 -8.37 49.98 -10.30
N LEU A 161 -8.94 50.05 -11.51
CA LEU A 161 -9.48 48.90 -12.23
C LEU A 161 -8.38 47.93 -12.63
N THR A 162 -7.30 48.41 -13.24
CA THR A 162 -6.15 47.57 -13.62
C THR A 162 -5.49 46.93 -12.41
N THR A 163 -5.36 47.66 -11.30
CA THR A 163 -4.85 47.09 -10.04
C THR A 163 -5.84 46.11 -9.41
N ALA A 164 -7.14 46.36 -9.45
CA ALA A 164 -8.15 45.41 -8.98
C ALA A 164 -8.20 44.14 -9.83
N GLU A 165 -8.03 44.25 -11.14
CA GLU A 165 -7.89 43.11 -12.07
C GLU A 165 -6.62 42.31 -11.77
N GLY A 166 -5.47 42.98 -11.62
CA GLY A 166 -4.22 42.32 -11.23
C GLY A 166 -4.29 41.64 -9.86
N LEU A 167 -4.95 42.25 -8.88
CA LEU A 167 -5.18 41.64 -7.57
C LEU A 167 -6.13 40.43 -7.64
N ARG A 168 -7.14 40.47 -8.51
CA ARG A 168 -8.03 39.32 -8.75
C ARG A 168 -7.29 38.16 -9.42
N GLU A 169 -6.42 38.46 -10.38
CA GLU A 169 -5.57 37.45 -11.04
C GLU A 169 -4.60 36.82 -10.03
N GLN A 170 -3.90 37.63 -9.24
CA GLN A 170 -3.03 37.15 -8.15
C GLN A 170 -3.80 36.31 -7.11
N LEU A 171 -5.02 36.71 -6.76
CA LEU A 171 -5.86 35.93 -5.84
C LEU A 171 -6.27 34.59 -6.46
N SER A 172 -6.58 34.56 -7.75
CA SER A 172 -6.89 33.32 -8.48
C SER A 172 -5.69 32.39 -8.51
N GLU A 173 -4.51 32.89 -8.89
CA GLU A 173 -3.25 32.13 -8.90
C GLU A 173 -2.90 31.59 -7.51
N ALA A 174 -3.01 32.42 -6.47
CA ALA A 174 -2.76 32.01 -5.10
C ALA A 174 -3.75 30.93 -4.63
N THR A 175 -5.01 31.01 -5.08
CA THR A 175 -6.04 30.00 -4.74
C THR A 175 -5.73 28.66 -5.40
N VAL A 176 -5.32 28.66 -6.67
CA VAL A 176 -4.91 27.44 -7.38
C VAL A 176 -3.66 26.84 -6.73
N ALA A 177 -2.64 27.66 -6.44
CA ALA A 177 -1.43 27.20 -5.76
C ALA A 177 -1.74 26.60 -4.37
N ARG A 178 -2.69 27.18 -3.63
CA ARG A 178 -3.15 26.63 -2.34
C ARG A 178 -3.82 25.27 -2.51
N GLN A 179 -4.69 25.12 -3.50
CA GLN A 179 -5.37 23.84 -3.78
C GLN A 179 -4.36 22.75 -4.19
N GLU A 180 -3.38 23.08 -5.02
CA GLU A 180 -2.30 22.16 -5.37
C GLU A 180 -1.46 21.75 -4.16
N ALA A 181 -1.12 22.70 -3.28
CA ALA A 181 -0.40 22.43 -2.05
C ALA A 181 -1.22 21.56 -1.08
N GLU A 182 -2.54 21.81 -0.96
CA GLU A 182 -3.47 20.99 -0.17
C GLU A 182 -3.56 19.56 -0.72
N ALA A 183 -3.63 19.38 -2.04
CA ALA A 183 -3.65 18.07 -2.67
C ALA A 183 -2.33 17.29 -2.45
N ARG A 184 -1.18 17.97 -2.59
CA ARG A 184 0.14 17.38 -2.28
C ARG A 184 0.25 16.99 -0.82
N ARG A 185 -0.27 17.81 0.10
CA ARG A 185 -0.30 17.50 1.53
C ARG A 185 -1.16 16.27 1.83
N GLN A 186 -2.35 16.17 1.23
CA GLN A 186 -3.21 15.00 1.40
C GLN A 186 -2.55 13.72 0.89
N SER A 187 -1.91 13.76 -0.29
CA SER A 187 -1.16 12.60 -0.81
C SER A 187 0.02 12.21 0.10
N ALA A 188 0.71 13.19 0.69
CA ALA A 188 1.78 12.93 1.66
C ALA A 188 1.22 12.32 2.97
N ASP A 189 0.09 12.82 3.47
CA ASP A 189 -0.58 12.30 4.67
C ASP A 189 -1.04 10.84 4.47
N GLU A 190 -1.58 10.52 3.29
CA GLU A 190 -1.93 9.14 2.92
C GLU A 190 -0.70 8.23 2.86
N SER A 191 0.40 8.71 2.27
CA SER A 191 1.67 7.97 2.21
C SER A 191 2.26 7.73 3.60
N ILE A 192 2.19 8.73 4.49
CA ILE A 192 2.60 8.59 5.90
C ILE A 192 1.74 7.55 6.61
N SER A 193 0.42 7.56 6.39
CA SER A 193 -0.47 6.58 7.00
C SER A 193 -0.17 5.15 6.52
N GLN A 194 0.15 4.98 5.24
CA GLN A 194 0.57 3.68 4.69
C GLN A 194 1.89 3.21 5.31
N LEU A 195 2.91 4.08 5.36
CA LEU A 195 4.20 3.78 5.99
C LEU A 195 4.06 3.45 7.48
N GLN A 196 3.16 4.12 8.21
CA GLN A 196 2.87 3.80 9.60
C GLN A 196 2.25 2.40 9.76
N GLN A 197 1.35 2.01 8.86
CA GLN A 197 0.76 0.67 8.85
C GLN A 197 1.81 -0.41 8.54
N GLU A 198 2.68 -0.17 7.56
CA GLU A 198 3.80 -1.06 7.22
C GLU A 198 4.78 -1.21 8.39
N LEU A 199 5.14 -0.10 9.04
CA LEU A 199 5.99 -0.09 10.23
C LEU A 199 5.38 -0.96 11.36
N GLN A 200 4.07 -0.83 11.58
CA GLN A 200 3.36 -1.65 12.58
C GLN A 200 3.39 -3.14 12.23
N VAL A 201 3.26 -3.50 10.96
CA VAL A 201 3.37 -4.90 10.49
C VAL A 201 4.79 -5.43 10.72
N GLN A 202 5.81 -4.66 10.31
CA GLN A 202 7.21 -5.01 10.52
C GLN A 202 7.54 -5.19 12.02
N GLN A 203 7.01 -4.31 12.88
CA GLN A 203 7.23 -4.40 14.32
C GLN A 203 6.56 -5.64 14.93
N ASN A 204 5.39 -6.04 14.42
CA ASN A 204 4.76 -7.30 14.78
C ASN A 204 5.57 -8.52 14.30
N GLU A 205 6.12 -8.48 13.09
CA GLU A 205 7.01 -9.53 12.56
C GLU A 205 8.28 -9.68 13.41
N ILE A 206 8.96 -8.58 13.73
CA ILE A 206 10.12 -8.57 14.63
C ILE A 206 9.77 -9.19 15.99
N SER A 207 8.60 -8.87 16.55
CA SER A 207 8.17 -9.45 17.82
C SER A 207 7.91 -10.96 17.74
N ARG A 208 7.40 -11.46 16.61
CA ARG A 208 7.17 -12.89 16.36
C ARG A 208 8.51 -13.62 16.20
N GLU A 209 9.43 -13.08 15.41
CA GLU A 209 10.77 -13.62 15.19
C GLU A 209 11.59 -13.65 16.49
N MET A 210 11.51 -12.59 17.31
CA MET A 210 12.18 -12.55 18.61
C MET A 210 11.67 -13.64 19.56
N ARG A 211 10.35 -13.90 19.58
CA ARG A 211 9.78 -15.02 20.36
C ARG A 211 10.18 -16.39 19.81
N LEU A 212 10.35 -16.51 18.49
CA LEU A 212 10.82 -17.75 17.88
C LEU A 212 12.29 -18.00 18.25
N LYS A 213 13.13 -16.97 18.14
CA LYS A 213 14.54 -17.00 18.57
C LYS A 213 14.67 -17.42 20.03
N GLU A 214 13.90 -16.82 20.95
CA GLU A 214 13.94 -17.19 22.36
C GLU A 214 13.54 -18.65 22.62
N LYS A 215 12.62 -19.21 21.84
CA LYS A 215 12.26 -20.64 21.93
C LYS A 215 13.39 -21.52 21.43
N LEU A 216 13.97 -21.20 20.27
CA LEU A 216 15.09 -21.93 19.71
C LEU A 216 16.33 -21.86 20.63
N ASP A 217 16.62 -20.70 21.22
CA ASP A 217 17.71 -20.55 22.19
C ASP A 217 17.50 -21.44 23.43
N LYS A 218 16.25 -21.59 23.89
CA LYS A 218 15.91 -22.52 24.99
C LYS A 218 16.08 -23.98 24.57
N GLU A 219 15.64 -24.34 23.36
CA GLU A 219 15.81 -25.70 22.82
C GLU A 219 17.29 -26.04 22.65
N VAL A 220 18.11 -25.12 22.12
CA VAL A 220 19.57 -25.31 21.99
C VAL A 220 20.23 -25.49 23.35
N LYS A 221 19.85 -24.67 24.35
CA LYS A 221 20.36 -24.84 25.73
C LYS A 221 19.97 -26.19 26.33
N GLN A 222 18.73 -26.63 26.13
CA GLN A 222 18.27 -27.93 26.62
C GLN A 222 19.04 -29.08 25.93
N LEU A 223 19.18 -29.04 24.61
CA LEU A 223 19.94 -30.02 23.85
C LEU A 223 21.41 -30.06 24.28
N HIS A 224 21.99 -28.91 24.65
CA HIS A 224 23.35 -28.85 25.18
C HIS A 224 23.46 -29.58 26.53
N VAL A 225 22.54 -29.31 27.46
CA VAL A 225 22.47 -30.01 28.76
C VAL A 225 22.27 -31.52 28.57
N ASP A 226 21.38 -31.92 27.67
CA ASP A 226 21.12 -33.33 27.38
C ASP A 226 22.37 -34.00 26.76
N MET A 227 23.07 -33.30 25.88
CA MET A 227 24.33 -33.77 25.29
C MET A 227 25.42 -33.95 26.36
N GLU A 228 25.58 -32.98 27.26
CA GLU A 228 26.52 -33.09 28.39
C GLU A 228 26.19 -34.28 29.29
N ALA A 229 24.90 -34.49 29.61
CA ALA A 229 24.44 -35.65 30.38
C ALA A 229 24.78 -36.96 29.66
N LYS A 230 24.55 -37.05 28.34
CA LYS A 230 24.91 -38.24 27.55
C LYS A 230 26.42 -38.47 27.49
N VAL A 231 27.23 -37.42 27.42
CA VAL A 231 28.69 -37.54 27.50
C VAL A 231 29.12 -38.09 28.87
N MET A 232 28.45 -37.67 29.96
CA MET A 232 28.70 -38.23 31.29
C MET A 232 28.31 -39.71 31.37
N ASP A 233 27.14 -40.10 30.84
CA ASP A 233 26.70 -41.49 30.79
C ASP A 233 27.71 -42.38 30.01
N VAL A 234 28.17 -41.91 28.85
CA VAL A 234 29.17 -42.62 28.04
C VAL A 234 30.48 -42.79 28.81
N LYS A 235 30.95 -41.75 29.53
CA LYS A 235 32.14 -41.86 30.39
C LYS A 235 31.95 -42.88 31.51
N ALA A 236 30.79 -42.90 32.15
CA ALA A 236 30.46 -43.84 33.21
C ALA A 236 30.43 -45.30 32.70
N LEU A 237 29.77 -45.53 31.55
CA LEU A 237 29.71 -46.85 30.90
C LEU A 237 31.10 -47.31 30.45
N ASN A 238 31.94 -46.41 29.93
CA ASN A 238 33.29 -46.75 29.52
C ASN A 238 34.16 -47.15 30.72
N ALA A 239 34.04 -46.43 31.84
CA ALA A 239 34.71 -46.79 33.09
C ALA A 239 34.22 -48.14 33.64
N GLN A 240 32.93 -48.43 33.55
CA GLN A 240 32.39 -49.74 33.93
C GLN A 240 32.88 -50.87 33.00
N GLY A 241 32.98 -50.59 31.70
CA GLY A 241 33.56 -51.50 30.71
C GLY A 241 35.02 -51.82 31.01
N GLN A 242 35.83 -50.82 31.38
CA GLN A 242 37.23 -51.02 31.80
C GLN A 242 37.32 -51.92 33.04
N LYS A 243 36.54 -51.65 34.10
CA LYS A 243 36.51 -52.49 35.31
C LYS A 243 36.13 -53.94 34.99
N SER A 244 35.10 -54.14 34.17
CA SER A 244 34.66 -55.49 33.77
C SER A 244 35.76 -56.23 33.00
N LYS A 245 36.54 -55.52 32.18
CA LYS A 245 37.65 -56.09 31.42
C LYS A 245 38.82 -56.48 32.32
N GLU A 246 39.13 -55.68 33.34
CA GLU A 246 40.13 -56.00 34.36
C GLU A 246 39.72 -57.23 35.19
N GLU A 247 38.45 -57.32 35.60
CA GLU A 247 37.90 -58.49 36.29
C GLU A 247 37.95 -59.74 35.41
N GLN A 248 37.61 -59.63 34.12
CA GLN A 248 37.72 -60.72 33.17
C GLN A 248 39.17 -61.24 33.08
N LEU A 249 40.15 -60.34 32.92
CA LEU A 249 41.58 -60.72 32.86
C LEU A 249 42.03 -61.43 34.14
N ARG A 250 41.58 -60.94 35.31
CA ARG A 250 41.87 -61.58 36.59
C ARG A 250 41.30 -62.98 36.68
N LEU A 251 40.04 -63.17 36.28
CA LEU A 251 39.39 -64.49 36.27
C LEU A 251 40.07 -65.44 35.27
N GLU A 252 40.44 -64.96 34.08
CA GLU A 252 41.19 -65.75 33.09
C GLU A 252 42.54 -66.21 33.64
N GLN A 253 43.24 -65.37 34.41
CA GLN A 253 44.50 -65.74 35.05
C GLN A 253 44.30 -66.79 36.14
N GLN A 254 43.29 -66.63 37.00
CA GLN A 254 42.92 -67.66 38.00
C GLN A 254 42.57 -69.00 37.34
N LEU A 255 41.88 -68.98 36.20
CA LEU A 255 41.50 -70.17 35.47
C LEU A 255 42.73 -70.88 34.86
N LYS A 256 43.73 -70.13 34.39
CA LYS A 256 45.02 -70.68 33.95
C LYS A 256 45.78 -71.34 35.11
N GLU A 257 45.84 -70.69 36.27
CA GLU A 257 46.48 -71.26 37.47
C GLU A 257 45.81 -72.56 37.90
N LEU A 258 44.47 -72.56 37.96
CA LEU A 258 43.69 -73.76 38.27
C LEU A 258 43.93 -74.89 37.27
N LYS A 259 44.06 -74.61 35.97
CA LYS A 259 44.41 -75.62 34.96
C LYS A 259 45.77 -76.25 35.23
N VAL A 260 46.79 -75.44 35.55
CA VAL A 260 48.14 -75.94 35.89
C VAL A 260 48.11 -76.81 37.14
N VAL A 261 47.37 -76.40 38.17
CA VAL A 261 47.19 -77.22 39.38
C VAL A 261 46.48 -78.54 39.06
N ASN A 262 45.42 -78.49 38.26
CA ASN A 262 44.65 -79.68 37.89
C ASN A 262 45.50 -80.67 37.06
N GLU A 263 46.32 -80.17 36.13
CA GLU A 263 47.30 -80.99 35.39
C GLU A 263 48.35 -81.64 36.31
N ARG A 264 48.79 -80.96 37.38
CA ARG A 264 49.71 -81.55 38.38
C ARG A 264 49.02 -82.66 39.17
N VAL A 265 47.82 -82.40 39.69
CA VAL A 265 47.05 -83.41 40.43
C VAL A 265 46.72 -84.62 39.56
N ALA A 266 46.38 -84.42 38.28
CA ALA A 266 46.16 -85.50 37.34
C ALA A 266 47.42 -86.38 37.16
N LYS A 267 48.60 -85.78 37.04
CA LYS A 267 49.88 -86.53 36.96
C LYS A 267 50.20 -87.28 38.26
N GLU A 268 49.94 -86.67 39.42
CA GLU A 268 50.10 -87.34 40.71
C GLU A 268 49.14 -88.53 40.85
N LEU A 269 47.90 -88.39 40.38
CA LEU A 269 46.91 -89.46 40.35
C LEU A 269 47.37 -90.60 39.44
N GLU A 270 47.87 -90.31 38.23
CA GLU A 270 48.44 -91.32 37.32
C GLU A 270 49.63 -92.06 37.95
N GLN A 271 50.51 -91.35 38.65
CA GLN A 271 51.64 -91.97 39.37
C GLN A 271 51.16 -92.88 40.51
N LEU A 272 50.15 -92.45 41.27
CA LEU A 272 49.56 -93.26 42.34
C LEU A 272 48.83 -94.48 41.77
N GLN A 273 48.09 -94.34 40.67
CA GLN A 273 47.49 -95.46 39.96
C GLN A 273 48.55 -96.46 39.47
N GLY A 274 49.66 -95.97 38.92
CA GLY A 274 50.80 -96.81 38.51
C GLY A 274 51.48 -97.55 39.67
N LYS A 275 51.54 -96.95 40.87
CA LYS A 275 52.01 -97.64 42.08
C LYS A 275 51.00 -98.67 42.57
N ASN A 276 49.71 -98.34 42.52
CA ASN A 276 48.64 -99.23 42.96
C ASN A 276 48.56 -100.48 42.09
N THR A 277 48.71 -100.36 40.77
CA THR A 277 48.78 -101.53 39.87
C THR A 277 50.00 -102.41 40.12
N ARG A 278 51.16 -101.83 40.46
CA ARG A 278 52.35 -102.61 40.88
C ARG A 278 52.13 -103.35 42.19
N LEU A 279 51.54 -102.69 43.18
CA LEU A 279 51.20 -103.33 44.46
C LEU A 279 50.15 -104.44 44.24
N GLN A 280 49.17 -104.25 43.37
CA GLN A 280 48.22 -105.31 43.00
C GLN A 280 48.94 -106.51 42.38
N GLN A 281 49.89 -106.29 41.45
CA GLN A 281 50.69 -107.36 40.87
C GLN A 281 51.56 -108.09 41.92
N GLU A 282 52.18 -107.37 42.86
CA GLU A 282 52.91 -107.98 43.97
C GLU A 282 51.98 -108.78 44.90
N THR A 283 50.75 -108.30 45.12
CA THR A 283 49.75 -108.99 45.94
C THR A 283 49.27 -110.28 45.26
N GLU A 284 49.09 -110.26 43.93
CA GLU A 284 48.78 -111.44 43.11
C GLU A 284 49.95 -112.44 43.09
N GLN A 285 51.20 -111.96 43.01
CA GLN A 285 52.38 -112.81 43.12
C GLN A 285 52.48 -113.46 44.51
N LEU A 286 52.29 -112.71 45.59
CA LEU A 286 52.26 -113.26 46.95
C LEU A 286 51.10 -114.24 47.17
N SER A 287 49.95 -113.98 46.54
CA SER A 287 48.81 -114.91 46.48
C SER A 287 49.19 -116.23 45.81
N SER A 288 49.86 -116.18 44.65
CA SER A 288 50.32 -117.39 43.95
C SER A 288 51.37 -118.18 44.74
N VAL A 289 52.27 -117.51 45.47
CA VAL A 289 53.24 -118.16 46.38
C VAL A 289 52.53 -118.80 47.58
N ARG A 290 51.48 -118.15 48.10
CA ARG A 290 50.65 -118.68 49.17
C ARG A 290 49.83 -119.89 48.72
N GLU A 291 49.33 -119.92 47.49
CA GLU A 291 48.73 -121.12 46.89
C GLU A 291 49.76 -122.24 46.68
N HIS A 292 50.99 -121.92 46.28
CA HIS A 292 52.08 -122.90 46.17
C HIS A 292 52.46 -123.53 47.53
N LEU A 293 52.52 -122.73 48.61
CA LEU A 293 52.77 -123.21 49.97
C LEU A 293 51.57 -123.91 50.61
N ALA A 294 50.34 -123.56 50.23
CA ALA A 294 49.13 -124.28 50.65
C ALA A 294 49.04 -125.66 49.99
N LEU A 295 49.51 -125.80 48.74
CA LEU A 295 49.63 -127.11 48.07
C LEU A 295 50.73 -127.99 48.68
N GLU A 296 51.81 -127.41 49.23
CA GLU A 296 52.90 -128.14 49.90
C GLU A 296 52.53 -128.57 51.34
N ASN A 297 51.69 -127.78 52.04
CA ASN A 297 51.16 -128.12 53.38
C ASN A 297 49.90 -129.02 53.36
N GLN A 298 49.39 -129.39 52.19
CA GLN A 298 48.21 -130.26 52.03
C GLN A 298 48.56 -131.69 51.55
N GLN A 299 49.84 -132.08 51.60
CA GLN A 299 50.33 -133.45 51.30
C GLN A 299 51.16 -134.11 52.42
N SER A 300 51.17 -133.56 53.64
CA SER A 300 51.76 -134.21 54.84
C SER A 300 50.92 -134.04 56.10
N ALA A 301 49.71 -134.61 56.12
CA ALA A 301 49.03 -135.10 57.31
C ALA A 301 47.73 -135.82 56.93
N ASN A 302 47.69 -137.15 57.06
CA ASN A 302 46.61 -137.93 57.69
C ASN A 302 46.37 -139.31 57.05
N GLN A 303 47.02 -140.33 57.63
CA GLN A 303 46.61 -141.75 57.71
C GLN A 303 47.39 -142.33 58.92
N LEU A 304 46.90 -143.08 59.91
CA LEU A 304 45.68 -143.89 60.10
C LEU A 304 45.78 -144.56 61.52
N LYS A 305 44.71 -145.25 61.98
CA LYS A 305 44.65 -146.42 62.91
C LYS A 305 44.16 -146.19 64.37
N GLN A 306 43.49 -147.11 65.07
CA GLN A 306 42.60 -148.27 64.79
C GLN A 306 42.12 -148.85 66.16
N THR A 307 40.82 -149.12 66.32
CA THR A 307 40.09 -150.22 67.02
C THR A 307 40.47 -150.88 68.38
N LYS A 308 39.40 -151.05 69.23
CA LYS A 308 38.89 -152.23 70.04
C LYS A 308 39.76 -152.77 71.22
N MET A 309 39.29 -153.24 72.41
CA MET A 309 38.09 -153.99 72.86
C MET A 309 37.92 -153.93 74.43
N ARG A 310 36.66 -154.00 74.93
CA ARG A 310 36.04 -154.55 76.21
C ARG A 310 36.93 -154.85 77.46
N GLU A 311 36.54 -154.69 78.74
CA GLU A 311 35.27 -154.95 79.46
C GLU A 311 35.37 -154.38 80.91
N ALA A 312 34.68 -153.29 81.23
CA ALA A 312 34.27 -152.85 82.59
C ALA A 312 33.08 -151.87 82.45
N ILE A 313 32.26 -152.16 81.45
CA ILE A 313 31.24 -151.30 80.83
C ILE A 313 29.88 -151.81 81.28
N GLN A 314 29.35 -151.28 82.38
CA GLN A 314 27.90 -151.34 82.63
C GLN A 314 27.36 -150.35 83.67
N LYS A 315 28.21 -149.63 84.44
CA LYS A 315 27.76 -148.50 85.29
C LYS A 315 28.26 -147.11 84.85
N ARG A 316 29.36 -147.02 84.09
CA ARG A 316 29.79 -145.78 83.42
C ARG A 316 29.11 -145.53 82.06
N PHE A 317 28.41 -146.54 81.52
CA PHE A 317 27.72 -146.42 80.23
C PHE A 317 26.46 -145.55 80.33
N HIS A 318 25.70 -145.61 81.43
CA HIS A 318 24.56 -144.70 81.64
C HIS A 318 25.01 -143.24 81.79
N GLN A 319 26.09 -142.95 82.54
CA GLN A 319 26.61 -141.57 82.65
C GLN A 319 27.20 -141.02 81.35
N ILE A 320 27.85 -141.86 80.53
CA ILE A 320 28.41 -141.43 79.24
C ILE A 320 27.31 -141.38 78.17
N GLU A 321 26.29 -142.23 78.22
CA GLU A 321 25.10 -142.14 77.36
C GLU A 321 24.25 -140.93 77.71
N ASP A 322 24.07 -140.59 78.99
CA ASP A 322 23.41 -139.36 79.42
C ASP A 322 24.22 -138.13 79.01
N GLN A 323 25.54 -138.11 79.21
CA GLN A 323 26.41 -137.02 78.74
C GLN A 323 26.47 -136.93 77.20
N LYS A 324 26.39 -138.06 76.49
CA LYS A 324 26.32 -138.08 75.03
C LYS A 324 24.95 -137.58 74.55
N ALA A 325 23.87 -137.97 75.20
CA ALA A 325 22.53 -137.47 74.93
C ALA A 325 22.45 -135.96 75.19
N ASP A 326 23.04 -135.46 76.27
CA ASP A 326 23.15 -134.03 76.56
C ASP A 326 23.99 -133.29 75.51
N VAL A 327 25.12 -133.84 75.09
CA VAL A 327 25.96 -133.27 74.02
C VAL A 327 25.27 -133.35 72.66
N ASP A 328 24.51 -134.41 72.37
CA ASP A 328 23.71 -134.54 71.16
C ASP A 328 22.55 -133.53 71.17
N VAL A 329 21.87 -133.32 72.31
CA VAL A 329 20.84 -132.27 72.49
C VAL A 329 21.45 -130.89 72.35
N GLN A 330 22.62 -130.62 72.93
CA GLN A 330 23.34 -129.37 72.76
C GLN A 330 23.78 -129.16 71.30
N ARG A 331 24.24 -130.21 70.61
CA ARG A 331 24.60 -130.15 69.19
C ARG A 331 23.37 -129.84 68.33
N GLU A 332 22.23 -130.49 68.57
CA GLU A 332 20.99 -130.20 67.85
C GLU A 332 20.45 -128.80 68.18
N THR A 333 20.61 -128.33 69.42
CA THR A 333 20.25 -126.96 69.84
C THR A 333 21.14 -125.92 69.14
N LEU A 334 22.46 -126.15 69.09
CA LEU A 334 23.41 -125.28 68.39
C LEU A 334 23.18 -125.30 66.88
N LYS A 335 22.86 -126.47 66.29
CA LYS A 335 22.45 -126.55 64.88
C LYS A 335 21.17 -125.75 64.62
N ALA A 336 20.17 -125.83 65.49
CA ALA A 336 18.95 -125.04 65.37
C ALA A 336 19.21 -123.53 65.51
N GLN A 337 20.12 -123.14 66.41
CA GLN A 337 20.55 -121.74 66.56
C GLN A 337 21.34 -121.24 65.33
N ILE A 338 22.24 -122.05 64.78
CA ILE A 338 22.98 -121.75 63.54
C ILE A 338 21.98 -121.58 62.38
N ALA A 339 21.04 -122.52 62.21
CA ALA A 339 20.01 -122.42 61.17
C ALA A 339 19.11 -121.19 61.34
N GLY A 340 18.81 -120.79 62.59
CA GLY A 340 18.08 -119.55 62.90
C GLY A 340 18.87 -118.31 62.51
N LEU A 341 20.15 -118.23 62.90
CA LEU A 341 21.04 -117.12 62.55
C LEU A 341 21.33 -117.04 61.05
N GLU A 342 21.45 -118.17 60.36
CA GLU A 342 21.60 -118.24 58.90
C GLU A 342 20.35 -117.68 58.20
N LYS A 343 19.15 -118.03 58.68
CA LYS A 343 17.89 -117.49 58.17
C LYS A 343 17.76 -115.99 58.42
N ASP A 344 18.15 -115.51 59.61
CA ASP A 344 18.14 -114.09 59.95
C ASP A 344 19.14 -113.31 59.10
N LEU A 345 20.34 -113.86 58.87
CA LEU A 345 21.35 -113.30 57.97
C LEU A 345 20.83 -113.21 56.54
N GLU A 346 20.19 -114.26 56.03
CA GLU A 346 19.58 -114.26 54.68
C GLU A 346 18.45 -113.22 54.57
N SER A 347 17.63 -113.07 55.62
CA SER A 347 16.57 -112.05 55.66
C SER A 347 17.14 -110.63 55.67
N SER A 348 18.22 -110.40 56.43
CA SER A 348 18.92 -109.12 56.48
C SER A 348 19.61 -108.80 55.16
N GLN A 349 20.22 -109.80 54.50
CA GLN A 349 20.78 -109.65 53.15
C GLN A 349 19.70 -109.26 52.14
N LYS A 350 18.54 -109.93 52.15
CA LYS A 350 17.39 -109.56 51.29
C LYS A 350 16.89 -108.14 51.58
N GLN A 351 16.86 -107.72 52.84
CA GLN A 351 16.49 -106.36 53.21
C GLN A 351 17.52 -105.34 52.70
N VAL A 352 18.82 -105.59 52.85
CA VAL A 352 19.89 -104.73 52.33
C VAL A 352 19.82 -104.62 50.80
N GLU A 353 19.52 -105.70 50.10
CA GLU A 353 19.32 -105.66 48.64
C GLU A 353 18.08 -104.85 48.25
N ALA A 354 16.98 -104.96 49.01
CA ALA A 354 15.78 -104.15 48.80
C ALA A 354 16.05 -102.65 49.04
N ASP A 355 16.74 -102.32 50.14
CA ASP A 355 17.10 -100.94 50.47
C ASP A 355 18.05 -100.35 49.43
N LYS A 356 19.04 -101.12 48.95
CA LYS A 356 19.91 -100.69 47.84
C LYS A 356 19.13 -100.35 46.59
N LYS A 357 18.17 -101.19 46.19
CA LYS A 357 17.29 -100.91 45.05
C LYS A 357 16.48 -99.63 45.26
N ALA A 358 15.90 -99.46 46.45
CA ALA A 358 15.14 -98.26 46.80
C ALA A 358 16.01 -96.98 46.76
N ILE A 359 17.24 -97.05 47.28
CA ILE A 359 18.21 -95.95 47.23
C ILE A 359 18.56 -95.61 45.76
N ASP A 360 18.82 -96.61 44.92
CA ASP A 360 19.13 -96.39 43.51
C ASP A 360 17.96 -95.77 42.74
N GLU A 361 16.72 -96.17 43.04
CA GLU A 361 15.49 -95.60 42.50
C GLU A 361 15.36 -94.11 42.89
N LEU A 362 15.52 -93.80 44.18
CA LEU A 362 15.46 -92.41 44.70
C LEU A 362 16.58 -91.53 44.14
N VAL A 363 17.78 -92.07 43.94
CA VAL A 363 18.89 -91.36 43.29
C VAL A 363 18.54 -91.04 41.84
N ARG A 364 17.89 -91.98 41.13
CA ARG A 364 17.39 -91.76 39.77
C ARG A 364 16.32 -90.68 39.72
N GLU A 365 15.31 -90.77 40.59
CA GLU A 365 14.23 -89.78 40.68
C GLU A 365 14.78 -88.38 40.98
N ARG A 366 15.68 -88.26 41.97
CA ARG A 366 16.35 -86.99 42.29
C ARG A 366 17.12 -86.45 41.09
N GLY A 367 17.79 -87.32 40.32
CA GLY A 367 18.49 -86.94 39.09
C GLY A 367 17.56 -86.39 38.01
N ILE A 368 16.40 -87.02 37.81
CA ILE A 368 15.36 -86.54 36.87
C ILE A 368 14.76 -85.22 37.36
N LEU A 369 14.42 -85.13 38.65
CA LEU A 369 13.84 -83.92 39.24
C LEU A 369 14.81 -82.74 39.12
N ASN A 370 16.10 -82.95 39.40
CA ASN A 370 17.12 -81.92 39.26
C ASN A 370 17.28 -81.45 37.80
N LYS A 371 17.27 -82.39 36.83
CA LYS A 371 17.27 -82.04 35.40
C LYS A 371 16.04 -81.22 35.01
N ASN A 372 14.85 -81.57 35.50
CA ASN A 372 13.61 -80.85 35.20
C ASN A 372 13.58 -79.47 35.86
N MET A 373 14.08 -79.35 37.09
CA MET A 373 14.23 -78.08 37.80
C MET A 373 15.18 -77.14 37.04
N ILE A 374 16.34 -77.64 36.59
CA ILE A 374 17.29 -76.82 35.81
C ILE A 374 16.65 -76.37 34.48
N LYS A 375 15.97 -77.26 33.76
CA LYS A 375 15.28 -76.90 32.51
C LYS A 375 14.19 -75.83 32.72
N THR A 376 13.38 -75.97 33.76
CA THR A 376 12.31 -75.00 34.09
C THR A 376 12.89 -73.67 34.55
N ALA A 377 13.95 -73.66 35.36
CA ALA A 377 14.68 -72.45 35.74
C ALA A 377 15.24 -71.72 34.52
N GLN A 378 15.92 -72.43 33.61
CA GLN A 378 16.44 -71.85 32.35
C GLN A 378 15.32 -71.29 31.46
N SER A 379 14.18 -71.99 31.35
CA SER A 379 13.03 -71.49 30.58
C SER A 379 12.44 -70.23 31.21
N THR A 380 12.38 -70.18 32.54
CA THR A 380 11.86 -69.02 33.29
C THR A 380 12.78 -67.81 33.14
N GLU A 381 14.10 -68.02 33.21
CA GLU A 381 15.10 -66.98 32.98
C GLU A 381 15.00 -66.38 31.57
N LYS A 382 14.84 -67.23 30.54
CA LYS A 382 14.60 -66.77 29.17
C LYS A 382 13.33 -65.93 29.07
N GLN A 383 12.25 -66.36 29.69
CA GLN A 383 10.98 -65.62 29.70
C GLN A 383 11.12 -64.29 30.43
N GLN A 384 11.85 -64.25 31.55
CA GLN A 384 12.08 -63.04 32.32
C GLN A 384 12.91 -62.01 31.53
N ASN A 385 13.94 -62.46 30.80
CA ASN A 385 14.72 -61.60 29.92
C ASN A 385 13.89 -61.06 28.76
N LEU A 386 13.00 -61.88 28.18
CA LEU A 386 12.08 -61.44 27.13
C LEU A 386 11.10 -60.37 27.66
N VAL A 387 10.55 -60.55 28.86
CA VAL A 387 9.65 -59.56 29.49
C VAL A 387 10.37 -58.23 29.71
N LYS A 388 11.61 -58.25 30.21
CA LYS A 388 12.41 -57.01 30.39
C LYS A 388 12.63 -56.27 29.07
N LEU A 389 12.89 -57.00 27.98
CA LEU A 389 13.05 -56.40 26.66
C LEU A 389 11.74 -55.75 26.20
N LEU A 390 10.61 -56.46 26.32
CA LEU A 390 9.29 -55.93 25.97
C LEU A 390 8.89 -54.70 26.81
N GLU A 391 9.25 -54.67 28.10
CA GLU A 391 9.04 -53.50 28.95
C GLU A 391 9.86 -52.28 28.49
N GLN A 392 11.09 -52.51 28.01
CA GLN A 392 11.92 -51.45 27.45
C GLN A 392 11.36 -50.93 26.11
N ASP A 393 10.93 -51.84 25.22
CA ASP A 393 10.30 -51.48 23.95
C ASP A 393 9.00 -50.70 24.19
N LYS A 394 8.18 -51.14 25.16
CA LYS A 394 6.97 -50.43 25.58
C LYS A 394 7.28 -48.99 26.01
N LYS A 395 8.30 -48.76 26.85
CA LYS A 395 8.70 -47.42 27.29
C LYS A 395 9.14 -46.54 26.11
N THR A 396 9.87 -47.12 25.16
CA THR A 396 10.29 -46.41 23.94
C THR A 396 9.08 -45.98 23.11
N LEU A 397 8.13 -46.89 22.86
CA LEU A 397 6.90 -46.59 22.14
C LEU A 397 6.01 -45.56 22.86
N GLU A 398 5.92 -45.63 24.20
CA GLU A 398 5.20 -44.63 24.99
C GLU A 398 5.80 -43.22 24.85
N HIS A 399 7.13 -43.13 24.79
CA HIS A 399 7.82 -41.86 24.55
C HIS A 399 7.56 -41.32 23.14
N GLU A 400 7.62 -42.18 22.11
CA GLU A 400 7.29 -41.81 20.73
C GLU A 400 5.83 -41.32 20.59
N ILE A 401 4.87 -42.06 21.18
CA ILE A 401 3.45 -41.67 21.20
C ILE A 401 3.27 -40.31 21.89
N SER A 402 3.98 -40.05 22.98
CA SER A 402 3.96 -38.75 23.66
C SER A 402 4.49 -37.64 22.75
N GLY A 403 5.61 -37.89 22.05
CA GLY A 403 6.16 -36.96 21.06
C GLY A 403 5.17 -36.64 19.94
N TYR A 404 4.56 -37.66 19.34
CA TYR A 404 3.54 -37.47 18.30
C TYR A 404 2.30 -36.72 18.80
N ARG A 405 1.88 -36.94 20.06
CA ARG A 405 0.77 -36.17 20.66
C ARG A 405 1.10 -34.69 20.80
N GLN A 406 2.32 -34.36 21.22
CA GLN A 406 2.76 -32.97 21.33
C GLN A 406 2.84 -32.30 19.97
N GLU A 407 3.37 -33.00 18.96
CA GLU A 407 3.44 -32.48 17.60
C GLU A 407 2.04 -32.24 17.01
N ALA A 408 1.12 -33.21 17.18
CA ALA A 408 -0.27 -33.02 16.78
C ALA A 408 -0.96 -31.84 17.49
N GLN A 409 -0.58 -31.52 18.74
CA GLN A 409 -1.07 -30.34 19.43
C GLN A 409 -0.46 -29.03 18.88
N LYS A 410 0.83 -29.03 18.52
CA LYS A 410 1.48 -27.90 17.84
C LYS A 410 0.82 -27.64 16.49
N GLN A 411 0.64 -28.67 15.67
CA GLN A 411 -0.02 -28.57 14.36
C GLN A 411 -1.45 -28.03 14.48
N ARG A 412 -2.24 -28.48 15.47
CA ARG A 412 -3.58 -27.93 15.74
C ARG A 412 -3.58 -26.44 16.04
N LYS A 413 -2.59 -25.94 16.80
CA LYS A 413 -2.46 -24.51 17.09
C LYS A 413 -2.10 -23.70 15.85
N ILE A 414 -1.23 -24.25 14.99
CA ILE A 414 -0.87 -23.62 13.72
C ILE A 414 -2.09 -23.52 12.81
N ILE A 415 -2.87 -24.60 12.67
CA ILE A 415 -4.10 -24.62 11.89
C ILE A 415 -5.08 -23.56 12.39
N GLN A 416 -5.34 -23.48 13.70
CA GLN A 416 -6.22 -22.44 14.27
C GLN A 416 -5.73 -21.01 13.98
N GLN A 417 -4.42 -20.79 13.97
CA GLN A 417 -3.87 -19.47 13.65
C GLN A 417 -4.08 -19.13 12.17
N LEU A 418 -3.84 -20.08 11.27
CA LEU A 418 -4.06 -19.91 9.83
C LEU A 418 -5.55 -19.70 9.51
N GLU A 419 -6.46 -20.38 10.21
CA GLU A 419 -7.91 -20.18 10.08
C GLU A 419 -8.32 -18.77 10.49
N LYS A 420 -7.78 -18.24 11.60
CA LYS A 420 -8.03 -16.86 12.01
C LYS A 420 -7.50 -15.83 11.02
N GLU A 421 -6.32 -16.08 10.44
CA GLU A 421 -5.76 -15.21 9.41
C GLU A 421 -6.58 -15.25 8.12
N ARG A 422 -7.01 -16.44 7.69
CA ARG A 422 -7.96 -16.60 6.57
C ARG A 422 -9.24 -15.80 6.81
N ASP A 423 -9.88 -15.95 7.97
CA ASP A 423 -11.14 -15.26 8.27
C ASP A 423 -10.96 -13.74 8.34
N ARG A 424 -9.80 -13.27 8.83
CA ARG A 424 -9.43 -11.86 8.79
C ARG A 424 -9.34 -11.34 7.36
N TYR A 425 -8.64 -12.06 6.47
CA TYR A 425 -8.53 -11.67 5.07
C TYR A 425 -9.88 -11.69 4.35
N ILE A 426 -10.73 -12.69 4.62
CA ILE A 426 -12.10 -12.75 4.07
C ILE A 426 -12.90 -11.50 4.46
N ASN A 427 -12.83 -11.09 5.73
CA ASN A 427 -13.54 -9.91 6.22
C ASN A 427 -12.98 -8.62 5.60
N GLU A 428 -11.66 -8.50 5.47
CA GLU A 428 -11.02 -7.35 4.84
C GLU A 428 -11.38 -7.24 3.34
N THR A 429 -11.31 -8.34 2.60
CA THR A 429 -11.74 -8.39 1.19
C THR A 429 -13.20 -8.03 1.05
N SER A 430 -14.08 -8.51 1.94
CA SER A 430 -15.51 -8.18 1.91
C SER A 430 -15.76 -6.69 2.18
N SER A 431 -15.05 -6.10 3.14
CA SER A 431 -15.11 -4.67 3.45
C SER A 431 -14.61 -3.81 2.28
N LEU A 432 -13.49 -4.19 1.66
CA LEU A 432 -12.96 -3.50 0.48
C LEU A 432 -13.92 -3.62 -0.72
N MET A 433 -14.50 -4.80 -0.95
CA MET A 433 -15.49 -5.00 -2.00
C MET A 433 -16.73 -4.11 -1.79
N GLN A 434 -17.21 -3.97 -0.55
CA GLN A 434 -18.31 -3.05 -0.22
C GLN A 434 -17.93 -1.59 -0.50
N LYS A 435 -16.71 -1.16 -0.16
CA LYS A 435 -16.23 0.20 -0.46
C LYS A 435 -16.14 0.45 -1.96
N VAL A 436 -15.64 -0.52 -2.73
CA VAL A 436 -15.59 -0.42 -4.21
C VAL A 436 -16.99 -0.27 -4.77
N GLN A 437 -17.96 -1.07 -4.29
CA GLN A 437 -19.34 -0.96 -4.73
C GLN A 437 -19.93 0.43 -4.43
N GLN A 438 -19.69 0.98 -3.23
CA GLN A 438 -20.12 2.33 -2.87
C GLN A 438 -19.50 3.40 -3.79
N ARG A 439 -18.19 3.28 -4.09
CA ARG A 439 -17.53 4.21 -5.02
C ARG A 439 -18.05 4.10 -6.44
N MET A 440 -18.36 2.90 -6.92
CA MET A 440 -19.02 2.72 -8.23
C MET A 440 -20.38 3.44 -8.27
N THR A 441 -21.22 3.26 -7.24
CA THR A 441 -22.51 3.97 -7.18
C THR A 441 -22.35 5.49 -7.11
N GLU A 442 -21.32 6.00 -6.44
CA GLU A 442 -21.02 7.43 -6.41
C GLU A 442 -20.62 7.95 -7.79
N VAL A 443 -19.77 7.21 -8.52
CA VAL A 443 -19.38 7.55 -9.90
C VAL A 443 -20.60 7.60 -10.82
N GLU A 444 -21.50 6.61 -10.76
CA GLU A 444 -22.74 6.59 -11.55
C GLU A 444 -23.61 7.83 -11.30
N VAL A 445 -23.74 8.26 -10.04
CA VAL A 445 -24.48 9.49 -9.69
C VAL A 445 -23.79 10.72 -10.28
N ARG A 446 -22.45 10.83 -10.17
CA ARG A 446 -21.70 11.96 -10.74
C ARG A 446 -21.76 11.99 -12.26
N GLU A 447 -21.75 10.84 -12.92
CA GLU A 447 -21.91 10.75 -14.38
C GLU A 447 -23.28 11.27 -14.82
N MET A 448 -24.34 10.93 -14.07
CA MET A 448 -25.68 11.46 -14.30
C MET A 448 -25.75 12.98 -14.11
N GLU A 449 -25.13 13.52 -13.05
CA GLU A 449 -25.04 14.97 -12.83
C GLU A 449 -24.29 15.67 -13.97
N ILE A 450 -23.16 15.11 -14.43
CA ILE A 450 -22.39 15.65 -15.56
C ILE A 450 -23.25 15.65 -16.83
N PHE A 451 -24.03 14.59 -17.06
CA PHE A 451 -24.94 14.52 -18.20
C PHE A 451 -26.00 15.63 -18.15
N ASP A 452 -26.63 15.84 -16.99
CA ASP A 452 -27.62 16.90 -16.80
C ASP A 452 -27.02 18.31 -17.00
N TRP A 453 -25.80 18.54 -16.50
CA TRP A 453 -25.10 19.81 -16.71
C TRP A 453 -24.73 20.03 -18.17
N LYS A 454 -24.24 19.00 -18.88
CA LYS A 454 -23.99 19.07 -20.32
C LYS A 454 -25.26 19.45 -21.09
N LYS A 455 -26.40 18.83 -20.75
CA LYS A 455 -27.69 19.18 -21.35
C LYS A 455 -28.04 20.65 -21.12
N LYS A 456 -27.94 21.15 -19.88
CA LYS A 456 -28.18 22.57 -19.56
C LYS A 456 -27.26 23.52 -20.32
N VAL A 457 -25.98 23.16 -20.49
CA VAL A 457 -25.02 23.94 -21.29
C VAL A 457 -25.48 24.00 -22.75
N THR A 458 -25.82 22.86 -23.36
CA THR A 458 -26.29 22.84 -24.77
C THR A 458 -27.58 23.63 -24.97
N GLU A 459 -28.50 23.61 -24.00
CA GLU A 459 -29.72 24.42 -24.03
C GLU A 459 -29.40 25.93 -23.95
N ALA A 460 -28.43 26.33 -23.12
CA ALA A 460 -27.99 27.71 -22.99
C ALA A 460 -27.25 28.20 -24.26
N GLU A 461 -26.38 27.37 -24.84
CA GLU A 461 -25.69 27.66 -26.11
C GLU A 461 -26.69 27.85 -27.25
N CYS A 462 -27.71 27.00 -27.34
CA CYS A 462 -28.77 27.15 -28.34
C CYS A 462 -29.53 28.47 -28.18
N LYS A 463 -29.87 28.86 -26.93
CA LYS A 463 -30.52 30.15 -26.65
C LYS A 463 -29.62 31.34 -26.99
N LEU A 464 -28.33 31.27 -26.67
CA LEU A 464 -27.36 32.31 -27.01
C LEU A 464 -27.30 32.51 -28.53
N LYS A 465 -27.15 31.42 -29.28
CA LYS A 465 -27.11 31.46 -30.74
C LYS A 465 -28.40 32.01 -31.35
N GLN A 466 -29.56 31.71 -30.75
CA GLN A 466 -30.83 32.31 -31.14
C GLN A 466 -30.84 33.83 -30.92
N GLN A 467 -30.30 34.32 -29.80
CA GLN A 467 -30.21 35.76 -29.50
C GLN A 467 -29.20 36.47 -30.42
N GLU A 468 -28.06 35.85 -30.73
CA GLU A 468 -27.09 36.37 -31.68
C GLU A 468 -27.72 36.59 -33.06
N ASN A 469 -28.45 35.60 -33.58
CA ASN A 469 -29.16 35.72 -34.85
C ASN A 469 -30.21 36.85 -34.84
N LEU A 470 -30.94 37.03 -33.72
CA LEU A 470 -31.91 38.12 -33.57
C LEU A 470 -31.21 39.48 -33.57
N LEU A 471 -30.08 39.61 -32.87
CA LEU A 471 -29.29 40.83 -32.83
C LEU A 471 -28.76 41.19 -34.23
N GLU A 472 -28.22 40.20 -34.97
CA GLU A 472 -27.77 40.38 -36.35
C GLU A 472 -28.90 40.88 -37.26
N SER A 473 -30.11 40.33 -37.13
CA SER A 473 -31.30 40.80 -37.86
C SER A 473 -31.61 42.26 -37.54
N VAL A 474 -31.66 42.64 -36.26
CA VAL A 474 -31.94 44.02 -35.84
C VAL A 474 -30.85 44.99 -36.31
N VAL A 475 -29.59 44.57 -36.28
CA VAL A 475 -28.48 45.38 -36.81
C VAL A 475 -28.63 45.59 -38.32
N ALA A 476 -29.00 44.55 -39.07
CA ALA A 476 -29.25 44.65 -40.51
C ALA A 476 -30.42 45.61 -40.80
N GLU A 477 -31.53 45.49 -40.06
CA GLU A 477 -32.69 46.39 -40.17
C GLU A 477 -32.31 47.83 -39.84
N ARG A 478 -31.60 48.07 -38.73
CA ARG A 478 -31.12 49.40 -38.35
C ARG A 478 -30.24 50.00 -39.44
N ASN A 479 -29.32 49.23 -40.01
CA ASN A 479 -28.44 49.70 -41.09
C ASN A 479 -29.24 50.05 -42.35
N LEU A 480 -30.27 49.26 -42.69
CA LEU A 480 -31.19 49.57 -43.79
C LEU A 480 -31.95 50.88 -43.54
N TYR A 481 -32.54 51.06 -42.36
CA TYR A 481 -33.25 52.30 -42.02
C TYR A 481 -32.31 53.52 -41.98
N SER A 482 -31.08 53.35 -41.49
CA SER A 482 -30.07 54.41 -41.52
C SER A 482 -29.74 54.83 -42.95
N LYS A 483 -29.62 53.87 -43.88
CA LYS A 483 -29.40 54.16 -45.30
C LYS A 483 -30.59 54.90 -45.91
N ASN A 484 -31.82 54.40 -45.70
CA ASN A 484 -33.04 55.04 -46.19
C ASN A 484 -33.21 56.46 -45.65
N LEU A 485 -32.82 56.71 -44.38
CA LEU A 485 -32.86 58.04 -43.78
C LEU A 485 -31.89 59.00 -44.49
N ILE A 486 -30.67 58.56 -44.80
CA ILE A 486 -29.68 59.36 -45.53
C ILE A 486 -30.20 59.68 -46.93
N GLU A 487 -30.73 58.69 -47.66
CA GLU A 487 -31.32 58.89 -48.99
C GLU A 487 -32.47 59.92 -48.95
N ALA A 488 -33.39 59.79 -47.99
CA ALA A 488 -34.47 60.77 -47.81
C ALA A 488 -33.96 62.18 -47.46
N GLN A 489 -32.89 62.28 -46.65
CA GLN A 489 -32.26 63.58 -46.34
C GLN A 489 -31.61 64.21 -47.57
N GLU A 490 -30.97 63.41 -48.44
CA GLU A 490 -30.41 63.86 -49.71
C GLU A 490 -31.49 64.35 -50.68
N GLU A 491 -32.61 63.63 -50.79
CA GLU A 491 -33.78 64.06 -51.58
C GLU A 491 -34.39 65.38 -51.05
N ILE A 492 -34.51 65.54 -49.73
CA ILE A 492 -34.96 66.79 -49.12
C ILE A 492 -33.97 67.92 -49.42
N ALA A 493 -32.66 67.67 -49.34
CA ALA A 493 -31.67 68.67 -49.68
C ALA A 493 -31.75 69.07 -51.16
N GLU A 494 -31.96 68.11 -52.06
CA GLU A 494 -32.12 68.35 -53.49
C GLU A 494 -33.39 69.16 -53.80
N THR A 495 -34.54 68.78 -53.22
CA THR A 495 -35.80 69.52 -53.37
C THR A 495 -35.70 70.94 -52.82
N LYS A 496 -35.01 71.15 -51.69
CA LYS A 496 -34.70 72.50 -51.17
C LYS A 496 -33.84 73.31 -52.15
N ARG A 497 -32.82 72.71 -52.77
CA ARG A 497 -32.01 73.37 -53.81
C ARG A 497 -32.87 73.74 -55.02
N ARG A 498 -33.71 72.82 -55.52
CA ARG A 498 -34.67 73.08 -56.61
C ARG A 498 -35.62 74.22 -56.25
N MET A 499 -36.20 74.19 -55.05
CA MET A 499 -37.07 75.26 -54.53
C MET A 499 -36.36 76.61 -54.51
N LYS A 500 -35.10 76.66 -54.07
CA LYS A 500 -34.30 77.90 -54.08
C LYS A 500 -34.07 78.42 -55.51
N THR A 501 -33.78 77.54 -56.46
CA THR A 501 -33.64 77.91 -57.88
C THR A 501 -34.95 78.47 -58.45
N VAL A 502 -36.08 77.79 -58.21
CA VAL A 502 -37.40 78.25 -58.64
C VAL A 502 -37.76 79.56 -57.95
N ASN A 503 -37.50 79.72 -56.66
CA ASN A 503 -37.74 80.98 -55.95
C ASN A 503 -36.92 82.12 -56.54
N ASN A 504 -35.65 81.88 -56.88
CA ASN A 504 -34.82 82.87 -57.59
C ASN A 504 -35.38 83.20 -58.97
N GLN A 505 -35.91 82.22 -59.72
CA GLN A 505 -36.60 82.47 -60.99
C GLN A 505 -37.85 83.32 -60.79
N VAL A 506 -38.66 83.03 -59.77
CA VAL A 506 -39.84 83.83 -59.41
C VAL A 506 -39.44 85.27 -59.06
N THR A 507 -38.38 85.47 -58.28
CA THR A 507 -37.87 86.81 -57.98
C THR A 507 -37.43 87.54 -59.25
N ARG A 508 -36.67 86.89 -60.15
CA ARG A 508 -36.29 87.49 -61.44
C ARG A 508 -37.51 87.87 -62.27
N LEU A 509 -38.51 87.00 -62.36
CA LEU A 509 -39.75 87.30 -63.06
C LEU A 509 -40.52 88.45 -62.41
N ARG A 510 -40.53 88.55 -61.07
CA ARG A 510 -41.10 89.71 -60.35
C ARG A 510 -40.33 91.00 -60.65
N ASP A 511 -39.00 90.96 -60.65
CA ASP A 511 -38.16 92.11 -61.00
C ASP A 511 -38.37 92.53 -62.46
N GLU A 512 -38.55 91.58 -63.37
CA GLU A 512 -38.91 91.84 -64.77
C GLU A 512 -40.31 92.46 -64.91
N ILE A 513 -41.30 91.96 -64.16
CA ILE A 513 -42.66 92.51 -64.15
C ILE A 513 -42.63 93.95 -63.61
N THR A 514 -42.03 94.18 -62.45
CA THR A 514 -41.91 95.52 -61.86
C THR A 514 -41.12 96.47 -62.76
N GLY A 515 -40.06 96.00 -63.42
CA GLY A 515 -39.34 96.76 -64.44
C GLY A 515 -40.22 97.15 -65.63
N LYS A 516 -41.05 96.23 -66.14
CA LYS A 516 -42.03 96.51 -67.20
C LYS A 516 -43.13 97.47 -66.74
N GLU A 517 -43.62 97.33 -65.51
CA GLU A 517 -44.59 98.26 -64.92
C GLU A 517 -44.03 99.68 -64.81
N LEU A 518 -42.78 99.84 -64.34
CA LEU A 518 -42.09 101.12 -64.31
C LEU A 518 -41.89 101.72 -65.71
N ALA A 519 -41.59 100.89 -66.71
CA ALA A 519 -41.47 101.34 -68.10
C ALA A 519 -42.81 101.83 -68.65
N LEU A 520 -43.90 101.09 -68.40
CA LEU A 520 -45.28 101.49 -68.71
C LEU A 520 -45.65 102.81 -68.04
N GLU A 521 -45.30 102.99 -66.77
CA GLU A 521 -45.58 104.22 -66.03
C GLU A 521 -44.81 105.42 -66.60
N LYS A 522 -43.54 105.22 -66.98
CA LYS A 522 -42.77 106.24 -67.72
C LYS A 522 -43.41 106.59 -69.05
N GLU A 523 -43.92 105.61 -69.78
CA GLU A 523 -44.60 105.83 -71.06
C GLU A 523 -45.91 106.61 -70.89
N LYS A 524 -46.70 106.29 -69.86
CA LYS A 524 -47.89 107.08 -69.48
C LYS A 524 -47.52 108.53 -69.14
N LEU A 525 -46.52 108.73 -68.29
CA LEU A 525 -46.01 110.06 -67.93
C LEU A 525 -45.51 110.84 -69.16
N TYR A 526 -44.84 110.16 -70.09
CA TYR A 526 -44.39 110.76 -71.35
C TYR A 526 -45.57 111.19 -72.23
N VAL A 527 -46.62 110.37 -72.33
CA VAL A 527 -47.86 110.71 -73.04
C VAL A 527 -48.60 111.87 -72.37
N GLU A 528 -48.64 111.92 -71.03
CA GLU A 528 -49.20 113.05 -70.28
C GLU A 528 -48.40 114.33 -70.52
N LEU A 529 -47.06 114.27 -70.48
CA LEU A 529 -46.18 115.42 -70.76
C LEU A 529 -46.39 115.94 -72.18
N LYS A 530 -46.57 115.03 -73.15
CA LYS A 530 -46.88 115.35 -74.55
C LYS A 530 -48.24 116.04 -74.67
N HIS A 531 -49.26 115.59 -73.93
CA HIS A 531 -50.55 116.26 -73.86
C HIS A 531 -50.49 117.65 -73.21
N ILE A 532 -49.67 117.83 -72.18
CA ILE A 532 -49.47 119.12 -71.50
C ILE A 532 -48.77 120.12 -72.45
N LEU A 533 -47.74 119.69 -73.18
CA LEU A 533 -47.03 120.52 -74.16
C LEU A 533 -47.93 120.97 -75.33
N ALA A 534 -48.93 120.17 -75.72
CA ALA A 534 -49.91 120.55 -76.73
C ALA A 534 -50.95 121.60 -76.25
N ARG A 535 -50.99 121.93 -74.95
CA ARG A 535 -51.95 122.88 -74.33
C ARG A 535 -51.37 124.27 -74.03
N GLN A 536 -50.12 124.57 -74.39
CA GLN A 536 -49.58 125.93 -74.22
C GLN A 536 -50.01 126.88 -75.37
N PRO A 537 -50.50 128.10 -75.07
CA PRO A 537 -50.87 129.07 -76.09
C PRO A 537 -49.64 129.68 -76.78
N GLY A 538 -49.69 129.79 -78.11
CA GLY A 538 -48.60 130.27 -78.98
C GLY A 538 -48.31 131.79 -78.90
N PRO A 539 -47.21 132.23 -79.55
CA PRO A 539 -46.64 133.58 -79.40
C PRO A 539 -47.58 134.75 -79.75
N GLU A 540 -48.65 134.52 -80.53
CA GLU A 540 -49.66 135.54 -80.85
C GLU A 540 -50.49 135.99 -79.64
N ALA A 541 -50.66 135.12 -78.62
CA ALA A 541 -51.35 135.49 -77.38
C ALA A 541 -50.50 136.42 -76.48
N ALA A 542 -49.17 136.39 -76.62
CA ALA A 542 -48.26 137.24 -75.87
C ALA A 542 -48.17 138.68 -76.43
N GLU A 543 -48.32 138.85 -77.75
CA GLU A 543 -48.29 140.16 -78.42
C GLU A 543 -49.57 141.00 -78.16
N GLN A 544 -50.75 140.36 -78.12
CA GLN A 544 -52.02 141.04 -77.84
C GLN A 544 -52.11 141.58 -76.39
N LEU A 545 -51.42 140.94 -75.44
CA LEU A 545 -51.33 141.39 -74.05
C LEU A 545 -50.46 142.66 -73.91
N GLN A 546 -49.41 142.78 -74.73
CA GLN A 546 -48.52 143.93 -74.74
C GLN A 546 -49.22 145.19 -75.31
N GLN A 547 -50.05 145.02 -76.34
CA GLN A 547 -50.87 146.10 -76.91
C GLN A 547 -51.90 146.64 -75.90
N CYS A 548 -52.58 145.76 -75.15
CA CYS A 548 -53.55 146.17 -74.13
C CYS A 548 -52.89 146.96 -72.97
N GLN A 549 -51.66 146.60 -72.58
CA GLN A 549 -50.92 147.33 -71.54
C GLN A 549 -50.55 148.77 -71.96
N TRP A 550 -50.31 149.02 -73.24
CA TRP A 550 -50.02 150.36 -73.76
C TRP A 550 -51.25 151.27 -73.72
N THR A 551 -52.42 150.75 -74.15
CA THR A 551 -53.68 151.52 -74.17
C THR A 551 -54.14 151.94 -72.76
N VAL A 552 -53.88 151.11 -71.75
CA VAL A 552 -54.19 151.41 -70.34
C VAL A 552 -53.30 152.54 -69.79
N ARG A 553 -52.03 152.64 -70.21
CA ARG A 553 -51.14 153.75 -69.81
C ARG A 553 -51.57 155.10 -70.39
N GLU A 554 -52.02 155.13 -71.65
CA GLU A 554 -52.48 156.36 -72.31
C GLU A 554 -53.72 156.96 -71.61
N ARG A 555 -54.70 156.11 -71.24
CA ARG A 555 -55.93 156.54 -70.55
C ARG A 555 -55.67 157.02 -69.12
N THR A 556 -54.65 156.47 -68.45
CA THR A 556 -54.25 156.87 -67.09
C THR A 556 -53.66 158.30 -67.05
N LYS A 557 -52.99 158.76 -68.12
CA LYS A 557 -52.50 160.15 -68.22
C LYS A 557 -53.64 161.16 -68.38
N LYS A 558 -54.67 160.85 -69.17
CA LYS A 558 -55.86 161.71 -69.36
C LYS A 558 -56.68 161.87 -68.07
N LEU A 559 -56.76 160.81 -67.25
CA LEU A 559 -57.49 160.86 -65.98
C LEU A 559 -56.84 161.81 -64.95
N LYS A 560 -55.51 161.95 -64.96
CA LYS A 560 -54.78 162.83 -64.02
C LYS A 560 -55.02 164.32 -64.30
N VAL A 561 -55.25 164.71 -65.56
CA VAL A 561 -55.53 166.10 -65.94
C VAL A 561 -56.94 166.52 -65.48
N LEU A 562 -57.94 165.65 -65.67
CA LEU A 562 -59.32 165.91 -65.25
C LEU A 562 -59.48 165.97 -63.71
N VAL A 563 -58.65 165.23 -62.96
CA VAL A 563 -58.64 165.28 -61.48
C VAL A 563 -58.04 166.60 -60.95
N ALA A 564 -57.13 167.24 -61.69
CA ALA A 564 -56.58 168.53 -61.30
C ALA A 564 -57.58 169.69 -61.52
N GLU A 565 -58.41 169.62 -62.56
CA GLU A 565 -59.47 170.60 -62.83
C GLU A 565 -60.62 170.54 -61.81
N LEU A 566 -60.99 169.33 -61.34
CA LEU A 566 -61.99 169.17 -60.28
C LEU A 566 -61.54 169.76 -58.93
N ARG A 567 -60.25 169.69 -58.58
CA ARG A 567 -59.70 170.33 -57.37
C ARG A 567 -59.73 171.85 -57.41
N MET A 568 -59.59 172.45 -58.59
CA MET A 568 -59.67 173.91 -58.78
C MET A 568 -61.10 174.45 -58.60
N LEU A 569 -62.12 173.66 -58.91
CA LEU A 569 -63.53 174.04 -58.72
C LEU A 569 -63.99 173.90 -57.27
N ASP A 570 -63.48 172.90 -56.55
CA ASP A 570 -63.84 172.66 -55.14
C ASP A 570 -63.24 173.73 -54.19
N SER A 571 -62.06 174.26 -54.52
CA SER A 571 -61.42 175.37 -53.77
C SER A 571 -62.21 176.68 -53.89
N LYS A 572 -62.72 177.02 -55.08
CA LYS A 572 -63.55 178.23 -55.29
C LYS A 572 -64.91 178.14 -54.60
N MET A 573 -65.49 176.94 -54.51
CA MET A 573 -66.77 176.73 -53.85
C MET A 573 -66.68 176.92 -52.32
N ASN A 574 -65.52 176.61 -51.71
CA ASN A 574 -65.29 176.81 -50.28
C ASN A 574 -65.01 178.29 -49.91
N GLU A 575 -64.42 179.07 -50.80
CA GLU A 575 -64.24 180.52 -50.59
C GLU A 575 -65.59 181.26 -50.54
N TYR A 576 -66.53 180.95 -51.47
CA TYR A 576 -67.87 181.56 -51.45
C TYR A 576 -68.73 181.17 -50.24
N LYS A 577 -68.52 179.98 -49.66
CA LYS A 577 -69.16 179.59 -48.39
C LYS A 577 -68.61 180.39 -47.21
N SER A 578 -67.31 180.64 -47.18
CA SER A 578 -66.63 181.37 -46.12
C SER A 578 -67.07 182.84 -46.06
N GLU A 579 -67.30 183.45 -47.23
CA GLU A 579 -67.68 184.85 -47.35
C GLU A 579 -69.16 185.11 -46.99
N ASN A 580 -70.05 184.16 -47.29
CA ASN A 580 -71.46 184.20 -46.84
C ASN A 580 -71.61 184.05 -45.32
N GLN A 581 -70.77 183.23 -44.68
CA GLN A 581 -70.77 183.08 -43.22
C GLN A 581 -70.32 184.37 -42.52
N ARG A 582 -69.40 185.13 -43.13
CA ARG A 582 -68.91 186.41 -42.59
C ARG A 582 -69.99 187.51 -42.66
N LEU A 583 -70.69 187.62 -43.79
CA LEU A 583 -71.77 188.59 -43.98
C LEU A 583 -72.98 188.33 -43.05
N ALA A 584 -73.29 187.06 -42.76
CA ALA A 584 -74.34 186.69 -41.80
C ALA A 584 -74.01 187.11 -40.35
N ASN A 585 -72.74 187.00 -39.95
CA ASN A 585 -72.30 187.34 -38.59
C ASN A 585 -72.25 188.85 -38.34
N GLU A 586 -71.95 189.67 -39.34
CA GLU A 586 -71.94 191.13 -39.15
C GLU A 586 -73.34 191.74 -39.19
N LEU A 587 -74.26 191.19 -40.01
CA LEU A 587 -75.68 191.53 -39.95
C LEU A 587 -76.27 191.24 -38.55
N ALA A 588 -75.83 190.15 -37.90
CA ALA A 588 -76.18 189.85 -36.53
C ALA A 588 -75.60 190.87 -35.53
N ASN A 589 -74.38 191.38 -35.75
CA ASN A 589 -73.75 192.40 -34.90
C ASN A 589 -74.41 193.79 -35.04
N ILE A 590 -74.86 194.17 -36.24
CA ILE A 590 -75.62 195.40 -36.46
C ILE A 590 -77.01 195.29 -35.80
N LYS A 591 -77.65 194.12 -35.88
CA LYS A 591 -78.91 193.84 -35.18
C LYS A 591 -78.74 193.88 -33.66
N LYS A 592 -77.61 193.40 -33.13
CA LYS A 592 -77.27 193.47 -31.70
C LYS A 592 -77.07 194.92 -31.24
N LYS A 593 -76.37 195.75 -32.01
CA LYS A 593 -76.21 197.17 -31.67
C LYS A 593 -77.53 197.96 -31.77
N TYR A 594 -78.41 197.61 -32.71
CA TYR A 594 -79.74 198.21 -32.84
C TYR A 594 -80.71 197.80 -31.71
N LEU A 595 -80.59 196.58 -31.18
CA LEU A 595 -81.38 196.13 -30.02
C LEU A 595 -80.86 196.70 -28.69
N SER A 596 -79.56 197.01 -28.59
CA SER A 596 -79.00 197.74 -27.45
C SER A 596 -79.45 199.19 -27.36
N GLN A 597 -80.13 199.73 -28.38
CA GLN A 597 -80.82 201.02 -28.31
C GLN A 597 -82.14 200.97 -27.52
N LYS A 598 -82.70 199.79 -27.16
CA LYS A 598 -84.15 199.70 -26.84
C LYS A 598 -84.57 199.20 -25.46
N LYS A 599 -83.63 198.95 -24.52
CA LYS A 599 -83.96 198.51 -23.15
C LYS A 599 -83.53 199.45 -22.01
N LEU A 600 -83.33 200.74 -22.29
CA LEU A 600 -83.26 201.78 -21.26
C LEU A 600 -84.06 203.04 -21.69
N HIS A 601 -85.25 203.23 -21.12
CA HIS A 601 -85.57 204.49 -20.45
C HIS A 601 -85.52 204.15 -18.96
N ARG A 602 -84.80 204.93 -18.15
CA ARG A 602 -85.05 205.26 -16.72
C ARG A 602 -83.77 205.51 -15.96
#